data_AF-A0A953JBG0-F1
#
_entry.id   AF-A0A953JBG0-F1
#
_cell.length_a   1.000
_cell.length_b   1.000
_cell.length_c   1.000
_cell.angle_alpha   90.00
_cell.angle_beta   90.00
_cell.angle_gamma   90.00
#
_symmetry.space_group_name_H-M   'P 1'
#
loop_
_entity.id
_entity.type
_entity.pdbx_description
1 polymer ?
#
loop_
_entity_poly.entity_id
_entity_poly.type
_entity_poly.pdbx_seq_one_letter_code
_entity_poly.pdbx_strand_id
1 'polypeptide(L)'
;MSPTLISTVTDEVEEEVKAWQSRPLEGVYPIVYLDAIRIKIRSNNQIVNKAVYLALRNIAKKWTVPIKNWKSALNQFAILFEGRMPLA
;
A
#
# COMPACT_ATOMS: atom_id res chain seq x y z
N MET A 1 -23.66 -18.19 -15.38
CA MET A 1 -22.35 -18.78 -15.03
C MET A 1 -22.49 -19.45 -13.67
N SER A 2 -22.08 -20.71 -13.54
CA SER A 2 -22.27 -21.46 -12.28
C SER A 2 -21.35 -20.93 -11.18
N PRO A 3 -21.81 -20.75 -9.93
CA PRO A 3 -20.99 -20.36 -8.79
C PRO A 3 -19.74 -21.23 -8.61
N THR A 4 -19.84 -22.52 -8.97
CA THR A 4 -18.77 -23.51 -8.85
C THR A 4 -17.56 -23.20 -9.73
N LEU A 5 -17.77 -22.62 -10.91
CA LEU A 5 -16.67 -22.29 -11.84
C LEU A 5 -15.84 -21.10 -11.35
N ILE A 6 -16.45 -20.16 -10.62
CA ILE A 6 -15.73 -19.00 -10.06
C ILE A 6 -14.87 -19.43 -8.88
N SER A 7 -15.36 -20.36 -8.05
CA SER A 7 -14.58 -20.92 -6.94
C SER A 7 -13.35 -21.68 -7.44
N THR A 8 -13.50 -22.56 -8.43
CA THR A 8 -12.37 -23.34 -8.98
C THR A 8 -11.27 -22.44 -9.54
N VAL A 9 -11.63 -21.41 -10.31
CA VAL A 9 -10.65 -20.45 -10.85
C VAL A 9 -10.00 -19.62 -9.74
N THR A 10 -10.69 -19.36 -8.63
CA THR A 10 -10.12 -18.64 -7.49
C THR A 10 -9.07 -19.48 -6.76
N ASP A 11 -9.29 -20.79 -6.65
CA ASP A 11 -8.36 -21.71 -6.00
C ASP A 11 -7.04 -21.84 -6.79
N GLU A 12 -7.09 -21.75 -8.12
CA GLU A 12 -5.92 -21.81 -9.00
C GLU A 12 -4.94 -20.64 -8.78
N VAL A 13 -5.44 -19.48 -8.36
CA VAL A 13 -4.63 -18.26 -8.16
C VAL A 13 -3.99 -18.22 -6.75
N GLU A 14 -4.37 -19.13 -5.84
CA GLU A 14 -3.91 -19.12 -4.46
C GLU A 14 -2.39 -19.25 -4.34
N GLU A 15 -1.79 -20.14 -5.13
CA GLU A 15 -0.34 -20.36 -5.13
C GLU A 15 0.42 -19.15 -5.69
N GLU A 16 -0.12 -18.48 -6.72
CA GLU A 16 0.45 -17.24 -7.24
C GLU A 16 0.38 -16.11 -6.20
N VAL A 17 -0.74 -16.02 -5.46
CA VAL A 17 -0.90 -15.04 -4.37
C VAL A 17 0.13 -15.28 -3.26
N LYS A 18 0.36 -16.53 -2.84
CA LYS A 18 1.37 -16.86 -1.82
C LYS A 18 2.79 -16.50 -2.29
N ALA A 19 3.11 -16.81 -3.55
CA ALA A 19 4.39 -16.45 -4.15
C ALA A 19 4.57 -14.93 -4.22
N TRP A 20 3.52 -14.20 -4.63
CA TRP A 20 3.52 -12.73 -4.68
C TRP A 20 3.64 -12.10 -3.30
N GLN A 21 3.00 -12.68 -2.27
CA GLN A 21 3.11 -12.21 -0.88
C GLN A 21 4.52 -12.39 -0.32
N SER A 22 5.23 -13.45 -0.74
CA SER A 22 6.56 -13.80 -0.24
C SER A 22 7.70 -13.15 -1.02
N ARG A 23 7.40 -12.33 -2.03
CA ARG A 23 8.41 -11.71 -2.89
C ARG A 23 9.32 -10.76 -2.08
N PRO A 24 10.64 -10.72 -2.37
CA PRO A 24 11.54 -9.81 -1.68
C PRO A 24 11.15 -8.35 -1.96
N LEU A 25 11.15 -7.56 -0.90
CA LEU A 25 10.94 -6.12 -0.96
C LEU A 25 12.28 -5.41 -1.19
N GLU A 26 12.24 -4.22 -1.77
CA GLU A 26 13.43 -3.38 -1.91
C GLU A 26 13.85 -2.84 -0.53
N GLY A 27 15.14 -2.62 -0.30
CA GLY A 27 15.63 -2.19 1.02
C GLY A 27 15.21 -0.77 1.44
N VAL A 28 14.79 0.08 0.49
CA VAL A 28 14.42 1.48 0.75
C VAL A 28 13.16 1.86 -0.01
N TYR A 29 12.16 2.37 0.71
CA TYR A 29 10.93 2.94 0.16
C TYR A 29 10.75 4.38 0.66
N PRO A 30 11.16 5.41 -0.10
CA PRO A 30 11.11 6.80 0.35
C PRO A 30 9.70 7.29 0.69
N ILE A 31 8.68 6.77 -0.01
CA ILE A 31 7.27 7.06 0.24
C ILE A 31 6.48 5.77 0.06
N VAL A 32 5.66 5.42 1.06
CA VAL A 32 4.71 4.30 1.02
C VAL A 32 3.32 4.85 1.32
N TYR A 33 2.33 4.49 0.50
CA TYR A 33 0.94 4.80 0.76
C TYR A 33 0.28 3.58 1.40
N LEU A 34 -0.34 3.79 2.55
CA LEU A 34 -1.16 2.78 3.21
C LEU A 34 -2.62 3.16 3.02
N ASP A 35 -3.36 2.29 2.36
CA ASP A 35 -4.81 2.41 2.22
C ASP A 35 -5.49 1.27 2.99
N ALA A 36 -6.74 1.49 3.41
CA ALA A 36 -7.52 0.51 4.14
C ALA A 36 -8.95 0.44 3.59
N ILE A 37 -9.31 -0.70 3.03
CA ILE A 37 -10.66 -0.96 2.51
C ILE A 37 -11.43 -1.76 3.57
N ARG A 38 -12.57 -1.23 4.01
CA ARG A 38 -13.47 -1.95 4.94
C ARG A 38 -14.37 -2.89 4.16
N ILE A 39 -14.34 -4.17 4.51
CA ILE A 39 -15.17 -5.21 3.92
C ILE A 39 -15.97 -5.94 5.00
N LYS A 40 -17.21 -6.31 4.65
CA LYS A 40 -18.04 -7.20 5.46
C LYS A 40 -17.72 -8.63 5.05
N ILE A 41 -17.26 -9.44 6.00
CA ILE A 41 -17.01 -10.86 5.75
C ILE A 41 -17.85 -11.72 6.68
N ARG A 42 -18.20 -12.93 6.24
CA ARG A 42 -18.81 -13.94 7.10
C ARG A 42 -17.70 -14.75 7.77
N SER A 43 -17.69 -14.77 9.10
CA SER A 43 -16.77 -15.57 9.91
C SER A 43 -17.53 -16.17 11.08
N ASN A 44 -17.39 -17.48 11.31
CA ASN A 44 -18.10 -18.21 12.38
C ASN A 44 -19.62 -17.92 12.42
N ASN A 45 -20.26 -17.96 11.25
CA ASN A 45 -21.68 -17.68 11.05
C ASN A 45 -22.15 -16.26 11.43
N GLN A 46 -21.24 -15.32 11.64
CA GLN A 46 -21.53 -13.91 11.90
C GLN A 46 -20.94 -13.02 10.80
N ILE A 47 -21.60 -11.91 10.50
CA ILE A 47 -21.07 -10.89 9.58
C ILE A 47 -20.23 -9.91 10.40
N VAL A 48 -18.93 -9.87 10.14
CA VAL A 48 -17.97 -8.99 10.82
C VAL A 48 -17.38 -8.00 9.81
N ASN A 49 -17.18 -6.76 10.26
CA ASN A 49 -16.42 -5.78 9.50
C ASN A 49 -14.93 -6.03 9.72
N LYS A 50 -14.16 -6.20 8.64
CA LYS A 50 -12.70 -6.26 8.67
C LYS A 50 -12.13 -5.18 7.75
N ALA A 51 -10.92 -4.72 8.06
CA ALA A 51 -10.15 -3.84 7.19
C ALA A 51 -9.08 -4.65 6.46
N VAL A 52 -8.99 -4.47 5.15
CA VAL A 52 -7.89 -4.96 4.31
C VAL A 52 -6.94 -3.80 4.09
N TYR A 53 -5.70 -3.95 4.55
CA TYR A 53 -4.67 -2.94 4.38
C TYR A 53 -3.88 -3.20 3.10
N LEU A 54 -3.72 -2.16 2.28
CA LEU A 54 -2.97 -2.18 1.03
C LEU A 54 -1.76 -1.25 1.16
N ALA A 55 -0.57 -1.82 1.09
CA ALA A 55 0.66 -1.05 0.94
C ALA A 55 0.91 -0.80 -0.55
N LEU A 56 0.59 0.41 -1.01
CA LEU A 56 0.77 0.84 -2.38
C LEU A 56 2.14 1.50 -2.54
N ARG A 57 2.96 0.90 -3.41
CA ARG A 57 4.16 1.53 -3.95
C ARG A 57 3.71 2.49 -5.05
N ASN A 58 3.53 3.75 -4.70
CA ASN A 58 3.27 4.78 -5.71
C ASN A 58 4.55 5.07 -6.51
N ILE A 59 4.38 5.42 -7.78
CA ILE A 59 5.38 5.45 -8.86
C ILE A 59 6.49 6.52 -8.62
N ALA A 60 7.33 6.36 -7.61
CA ALA A 60 8.64 6.99 -7.60
C ALA A 60 9.55 6.42 -8.71
N LYS A 61 9.16 5.29 -9.35
CA LYS A 61 9.88 4.70 -10.49
C LYS A 61 9.96 5.61 -11.74
N LYS A 62 9.13 6.66 -11.86
CA LYS A 62 9.27 7.72 -12.89
C LYS A 62 9.91 9.01 -12.37
N TRP A 63 10.31 9.06 -11.10
CA TRP A 63 11.06 10.20 -10.55
C TRP A 63 12.55 10.01 -10.83
N THR A 64 12.94 10.23 -12.08
CA THR A 64 14.35 10.35 -12.47
C THR A 64 14.87 11.79 -12.33
N VAL A 65 13.98 12.76 -12.11
CA VAL A 65 14.33 14.17 -11.90
C VAL A 65 14.14 14.56 -10.43
N PRO A 66 15.17 15.15 -9.78
CA PRO A 66 15.03 15.76 -8.46
C PRO A 66 13.90 16.80 -8.49
N ILE A 67 13.08 16.84 -7.44
CA ILE A 67 12.05 17.86 -7.29
C ILE A 67 12.76 19.22 -7.29
N LYS A 68 12.56 19.99 -8.37
CA LYS A 68 13.11 21.34 -8.47
C LYS A 68 12.62 22.13 -7.25
N ASN A 69 13.54 22.84 -6.59
CA ASN A 69 13.27 23.69 -5.44
C ASN A 69 12.87 22.95 -4.13
N TRP A 70 13.21 21.66 -3.97
CA TRP A 70 12.94 20.89 -2.75
C TRP A 70 13.44 21.56 -1.46
N LYS A 71 14.59 22.25 -1.49
CA LYS A 71 15.10 23.02 -0.34
C LYS A 71 14.14 24.13 0.12
N SER A 72 13.48 24.79 -0.82
CA SER A 72 12.50 25.84 -0.50
C SER A 72 11.21 25.24 0.08
N ALA A 73 10.75 24.12 -0.48
CA ALA A 73 9.61 23.37 0.05
C ALA A 73 9.88 22.86 1.48
N LEU A 74 11.09 22.36 1.75
CA LEU A 74 11.51 21.95 3.10
C LEU A 74 11.44 23.09 4.12
N ASN A 75 11.83 24.30 3.75
CA ASN A 75 11.70 25.46 4.64
C ASN A 75 10.23 25.78 4.98
N GLN A 76 9.32 25.65 4.01
CA GLN A 76 7.89 25.81 4.27
C GLN A 76 7.33 24.69 5.16
N PHE A 77 7.76 23.45 4.96
CA PHE A 77 7.35 22.32 5.80
C PHE A 77 7.91 22.40 7.22
N ALA A 78 9.14 22.90 7.39
CA ALA A 78 9.74 23.12 8.70
C ALA A 78 8.96 24.16 9.52
N ILE A 79 8.40 25.18 8.86
CA ILE A 79 7.54 26.19 9.48
C ILE A 79 6.14 25.61 9.79
N LEU A 80 5.55 24.88 8.85
CA LEU A 80 4.18 24.34 9.00
C LEU A 80 4.10 23.16 9.99
N PHE A 81 5.17 22.39 10.15
CA PHE A 81 5.23 21.19 10.98
C PHE A 81 6.41 21.25 11.95
N GLU A 82 6.39 22.28 12.80
CA GLU A 82 7.43 22.55 13.80
C GLU A 82 7.71 21.30 14.67
N GLY A 83 9.01 20.96 14.82
CA GLY A 83 9.48 19.84 15.64
C GLY A 83 9.34 18.44 15.03
N ARG A 84 8.79 18.29 13.81
CA ARG A 84 8.68 16.98 13.13
C ARG A 84 9.76 16.70 12.09
N MET A 85 10.57 17.70 11.76
CA MET A 85 11.66 17.59 10.78
C MET A 85 12.98 18.05 11.40
N PRO A 86 14.12 17.42 11.07
CA PRO A 86 15.43 17.94 11.44
C PRO A 86 15.65 19.29 10.76
N LEU A 87 16.12 20.28 11.51
CA LEU A 87 16.55 21.55 10.94
C LEU A 87 17.75 21.28 10.02
N ALA A 88 17.61 21.65 8.75
CA ALA A 88 18.66 21.52 7.74
C ALA A 88 19.70 22.64 7.84
#